data_AF-A0A812BUG2-F1
#
_entry.id   AF-A0A812BUG2-F1
#
_cell.length_a   1.000
_cell.length_b   1.000
_cell.length_c   1.000
_cell.angle_alpha   90.00
_cell.angle_beta   90.00
_cell.angle_gamma   90.00
#
_symmetry.space_group_name_H-M   'P 1'
#
loop_
_entity.id
_entity.type
_entity.pdbx_description
1 polymer ?
#
loop_
_entity_poly.entity_id
_entity_poly.type
_entity_poly.pdbx_seq_one_letter_code
_entity_poly.pdbx_strand_id
1 'polypeptide(L)'
;MADELKTQLTDTFATHGLTLSSEAESYFLEFLENLKEDHQSECIDAVLEILQKQDTSSTDVDHDRCMAAVQEYDADSGTESIKIKKGGIKKFRLSKQYSCEICGKNYSRATRQFYCIPQILSFSFISFLYLLVGLQLLNTFTSLLPGLCLLAFCSL
;
A
#
# COMPACT_ATOMS: atom_id res chain seq x y z
N MET A 1 -18.41 -29.92 -9.54
CA MET A 1 -18.02 -28.68 -10.23
C MET A 1 -17.09 -27.84 -9.37
N ALA A 2 -17.47 -27.39 -8.16
CA ALA A 2 -16.54 -26.64 -7.29
C ALA A 2 -15.21 -27.38 -7.00
N ASP A 3 -15.26 -28.69 -6.75
CA ASP A 3 -14.04 -29.49 -6.50
C ASP A 3 -13.13 -29.63 -7.73
N GLU A 4 -13.72 -29.65 -8.92
CA GLU A 4 -12.98 -29.77 -10.20
C GLU A 4 -12.27 -28.45 -10.52
N LEU A 5 -12.98 -27.33 -10.34
CA LEU A 5 -12.42 -25.98 -10.46
C LEU A 5 -11.29 -25.75 -9.46
N LYS A 6 -11.46 -26.21 -8.21
CA LYS A 6 -10.43 -26.16 -7.18
C LYS A 6 -9.17 -26.92 -7.59
N THR A 7 -9.34 -28.14 -8.08
CA THR A 7 -8.20 -28.97 -8.52
C THR A 7 -7.47 -28.31 -9.68
N GLN A 8 -8.21 -27.81 -10.68
CA GLN A 8 -7.65 -27.06 -11.80
C GLN A 8 -6.87 -25.82 -11.33
N LEU A 9 -7.44 -25.05 -10.39
CA LEU A 9 -6.80 -23.88 -9.83
C LEU A 9 -5.47 -24.26 -9.15
N THR A 10 -5.49 -25.24 -8.24
CA THR A 10 -4.28 -25.66 -7.52
C THR A 10 -3.21 -26.19 -8.48
N ASP A 11 -3.60 -26.99 -9.47
CA ASP A 11 -2.68 -27.59 -10.46
C ASP A 11 -2.04 -26.52 -11.35
N THR A 12 -2.82 -25.54 -11.82
CA THR A 12 -2.29 -24.43 -12.63
C THR A 12 -1.28 -23.61 -11.82
N PHE A 13 -1.61 -23.21 -10.58
CA PHE A 13 -0.70 -22.45 -9.73
C PHE A 13 0.57 -23.25 -9.39
N ALA A 14 0.44 -24.54 -9.09
CA ALA A 14 1.57 -25.42 -8.81
C ALA A 14 2.51 -25.57 -10.02
N THR A 15 1.95 -25.63 -11.24
CA THR A 15 2.74 -25.69 -12.48
C THR A 15 3.60 -24.43 -12.68
N HIS A 16 3.13 -23.28 -12.21
CA HIS A 16 3.86 -22.02 -12.23
C HIS A 16 4.75 -21.80 -11.01
N GLY A 17 4.88 -22.79 -10.11
CA GLY A 17 5.69 -22.71 -8.90
C GLY A 17 5.11 -21.78 -7.83
N LEU A 18 3.82 -21.48 -7.90
CA LEU A 18 3.11 -20.66 -6.92
C LEU A 18 2.24 -21.53 -6.02
N THR A 19 2.16 -21.15 -4.75
CA THR A 19 1.34 -21.81 -3.74
C THR A 19 0.31 -20.83 -3.20
N LEU A 20 -0.98 -21.20 -3.30
CA LEU A 20 -2.07 -20.38 -2.77
C LEU A 20 -2.27 -20.68 -1.29
N SER A 21 -2.36 -19.63 -0.47
CA SER A 21 -2.86 -19.76 0.90
C SER A 21 -4.33 -20.20 0.87
N SER A 22 -4.76 -21.00 1.85
CA SER A 22 -6.15 -21.47 1.93
C SER A 22 -7.19 -20.34 1.97
N GLU A 23 -6.81 -19.19 2.54
CA GLU A 23 -7.66 -17.98 2.54
C GLU A 23 -7.75 -17.34 1.14
N ALA A 24 -6.65 -17.32 0.38
CA ALA A 24 -6.62 -16.83 -0.99
C ALA A 24 -7.38 -17.76 -1.94
N GLU A 25 -7.23 -19.07 -1.76
CA GLU A 25 -7.94 -20.10 -2.51
C GLU A 25 -9.46 -19.97 -2.32
N SER A 26 -9.93 -19.86 -1.08
CA SER A 26 -11.37 -19.68 -0.80
C SER A 26 -11.92 -18.41 -1.43
N TYR A 27 -11.17 -17.30 -1.35
CA TYR A 27 -11.58 -16.04 -1.96
C TYR A 27 -11.66 -16.13 -3.48
N PHE A 28 -10.66 -16.76 -4.12
CA PHE A 28 -10.61 -16.84 -5.57
C PHE A 28 -11.66 -17.80 -6.14
N LEU A 29 -11.97 -18.89 -5.43
CA LEU A 29 -13.08 -19.78 -5.79
C LEU A 29 -14.43 -19.07 -5.72
N GLU A 30 -14.70 -18.32 -4.64
CA GLU A 30 -15.92 -17.51 -4.54
C GLU A 30 -16.03 -16.50 -5.69
N PHE A 31 -14.90 -15.93 -6.14
CA PHE A 31 -14.87 -15.02 -7.28
C PHE A 31 -15.17 -15.75 -8.61
N LEU A 32 -14.52 -16.89 -8.86
CA LEU A 32 -14.71 -17.69 -10.06
C LEU A 32 -16.13 -18.28 -10.17
N GLU A 33 -16.77 -18.63 -9.06
CA GLU A 33 -18.17 -19.07 -9.03
C GLU A 33 -19.15 -17.99 -9.54
N ASN A 34 -18.77 -16.71 -9.45
CA ASN A 34 -19.57 -15.60 -9.98
C ASN A 34 -19.32 -15.33 -11.48
N LEU A 35 -18.28 -15.93 -12.06
CA LEU A 35 -17.94 -15.82 -13.47
C LEU A 35 -18.59 -16.96 -14.28
N LYS A 36 -18.79 -16.72 -15.57
CA LYS A 36 -19.21 -17.80 -16.49
C LYS A 36 -18.04 -18.75 -16.72
N GLU A 37 -18.34 -20.04 -16.89
CA GLU A 37 -17.35 -21.11 -17.13
C GLU A 37 -16.37 -20.75 -18.27
N ASP A 38 -16.86 -20.14 -19.35
CA ASP A 38 -16.03 -19.70 -20.51
C ASP A 38 -14.92 -18.69 -20.13
N HIS A 39 -15.14 -17.87 -19.10
CA HIS A 39 -14.20 -16.84 -18.66
C HIS A 39 -13.37 -17.25 -17.44
N GLN A 40 -13.66 -18.39 -16.80
CA GLN A 40 -12.94 -18.83 -15.61
C GLN A 40 -11.48 -19.15 -15.94
N SER A 41 -11.23 -19.89 -17.04
CA SER A 41 -9.86 -20.21 -17.47
C SER A 41 -9.08 -18.95 -17.83
N GLU A 42 -9.69 -18.04 -18.60
CA GLU A 42 -9.08 -16.78 -19.01
C GLU A 42 -8.73 -15.90 -17.79
N CYS A 43 -9.62 -15.85 -16.80
CA CYS A 43 -9.38 -15.12 -15.55
C CYS A 43 -8.22 -15.72 -14.75
N ILE A 44 -8.14 -17.06 -14.64
CA ILE A 44 -7.04 -17.74 -13.93
C ILE A 44 -5.71 -17.38 -14.58
N ASP A 45 -5.60 -17.50 -15.90
CA ASP A 45 -4.36 -17.24 -16.64
C ASP A 45 -3.94 -15.76 -16.51
N ALA A 46 -4.88 -14.83 -16.61
CA ALA A 46 -4.60 -13.40 -16.50
C ALA A 46 -4.20 -12.98 -15.07
N VAL A 47 -4.89 -13.50 -14.04
CA VAL A 47 -4.52 -13.26 -12.63
C VAL A 47 -3.12 -13.82 -12.35
N LEU A 48 -2.80 -14.97 -12.93
CA LEU A 48 -1.48 -15.58 -12.77
C LEU A 48 -0.38 -14.75 -13.46
N GLU A 49 -0.64 -14.21 -14.64
CA GLU A 49 0.27 -13.27 -15.31
C GLU A 49 0.51 -12.01 -14.46
N ILE A 50 -0.53 -11.46 -13.85
CA ILE A 50 -0.42 -10.30 -12.94
C ILE A 50 0.41 -10.67 -11.71
N LEU A 51 0.18 -11.84 -11.10
CA LEU A 51 0.95 -12.29 -9.95
C LEU A 51 2.43 -12.52 -10.28
N GLN A 52 2.75 -13.00 -11.50
CA GLN A 52 4.12 -13.15 -11.97
C GLN A 52 4.81 -11.80 -12.22
N LYS A 53 4.07 -10.78 -12.67
CA LYS A 53 4.59 -9.41 -12.83
C LYS A 53 4.85 -8.74 -11.49
N GLN A 54 4.11 -9.09 -10.45
CA GLN A 54 4.36 -8.62 -9.09
C GLN A 54 5.60 -9.35 -8.55
N ASP A 55 6.78 -8.78 -8.84
CA ASP A 55 8.09 -9.25 -8.36
C ASP A 55 8.03 -9.56 -6.85
N THR A 56 7.92 -10.84 -6.51
CA THR A 56 7.95 -11.28 -5.12
C THR A 56 8.99 -12.33 -4.91
N SER A 57 9.78 -12.10 -3.89
CA SER A 57 10.71 -13.06 -3.32
C SER A 57 10.02 -14.30 -2.72
N SER A 58 8.69 -14.28 -2.53
CA SER A 58 7.90 -15.42 -2.02
C SER A 58 7.08 -16.09 -3.11
N THR A 59 7.11 -17.43 -3.11
CA THR A 59 6.24 -18.30 -3.92
C THR A 59 4.82 -18.41 -3.35
N ASP A 60 4.64 -18.09 -2.07
CA ASP A 60 3.35 -18.07 -1.41
C ASP A 60 2.54 -16.82 -1.79
N VAL A 61 1.30 -17.06 -2.23
CA VAL A 61 0.32 -16.04 -2.61
C VAL A 61 -0.66 -15.88 -1.45
N ASP A 62 -0.51 -14.77 -0.72
CA ASP A 62 -1.42 -14.36 0.34
C ASP A 62 -2.73 -13.81 -0.21
N HIS A 63 -3.77 -13.81 0.63
CA HIS A 63 -5.09 -13.26 0.31
C HIS A 63 -5.02 -11.83 -0.25
N ASP A 64 -4.22 -10.96 0.36
CA ASP A 64 -4.10 -9.55 -0.07
C ASP A 64 -3.46 -9.40 -1.46
N ARG A 65 -2.57 -10.32 -1.85
CA ARG A 65 -1.95 -10.34 -3.19
C ARG A 65 -2.93 -10.85 -4.23
N CYS A 66 -3.60 -11.96 -3.93
CA CYS A 66 -4.64 -12.51 -4.79
C CYS A 66 -5.75 -11.47 -5.05
N MET A 67 -6.23 -10.81 -4.00
CA MET A 67 -7.24 -9.74 -4.12
C MET A 67 -6.74 -8.56 -4.98
N ALA A 68 -5.47 -8.17 -4.86
CA ALA A 68 -4.91 -7.10 -5.68
C ALA A 68 -4.83 -7.52 -7.17
N ALA A 69 -4.42 -8.75 -7.45
CA ALA A 69 -4.34 -9.27 -8.82
C ALA A 69 -5.72 -9.38 -9.47
N VAL A 70 -6.75 -9.84 -8.73
CA VAL A 70 -8.13 -9.87 -9.22
C VAL A 70 -8.66 -8.45 -9.51
N GLN A 71 -8.33 -7.46 -8.67
CA GLN A 71 -8.72 -6.07 -8.92
C GLN A 71 -8.04 -5.48 -10.17
N GLU A 72 -6.80 -5.85 -10.42
CA GLU A 72 -6.05 -5.43 -11.60
C GLU A 72 -6.63 -6.09 -12.86
N TYR A 73 -6.99 -7.37 -12.80
CA TYR A 73 -7.72 -8.05 -13.88
C TYR A 73 -9.05 -7.35 -14.22
N ASP A 74 -9.84 -6.99 -13.20
CA ASP A 74 -11.09 -6.24 -13.39
C ASP A 74 -10.87 -4.85 -14.02
N ALA A 75 -9.70 -4.24 -13.78
CA ALA A 75 -9.35 -2.93 -14.33
C ALA A 75 -8.85 -3.03 -15.79
N ASP A 76 -8.01 -4.04 -16.09
CA ASP A 76 -7.39 -4.26 -17.39
C ASP A 76 -8.33 -4.92 -18.39
N SER A 77 -9.28 -5.74 -17.92
CA SER A 77 -10.23 -6.44 -18.79
C SER A 77 -11.11 -5.47 -19.58
N GLY A 78 -11.10 -4.16 -19.27
CA GLY A 78 -11.53 -3.06 -20.16
C GLY A 78 -12.94 -3.20 -20.72
N THR A 79 -13.70 -4.16 -20.21
CA THR A 79 -14.91 -4.66 -20.84
C THR A 79 -16.01 -3.76 -20.38
N GLU A 80 -16.63 -3.11 -21.35
CA GLU A 80 -17.90 -2.43 -21.22
C GLU A 80 -18.88 -3.30 -20.41
N SER A 81 -18.94 -3.03 -19.12
CA SER A 81 -20.12 -3.31 -18.29
C SER A 81 -20.67 -4.73 -18.39
N ILE A 82 -19.88 -5.78 -18.13
CA ILE A 82 -20.49 -6.92 -17.43
C ILE A 82 -20.81 -6.39 -16.03
N LYS A 83 -21.97 -5.73 -15.91
CA LYS A 83 -22.61 -5.47 -14.63
C LYS A 83 -22.93 -6.85 -14.06
N ILE A 84 -21.93 -7.50 -13.45
CA ILE A 84 -22.16 -8.53 -12.45
C ILE A 84 -23.16 -7.88 -11.52
N LYS A 85 -24.41 -8.39 -11.53
CA LYS A 85 -25.46 -7.87 -10.68
C LYS A 85 -24.83 -7.83 -9.30
N LYS A 86 -24.69 -6.62 -8.73
CA LYS A 86 -24.29 -6.39 -7.33
C LYS A 86 -25.35 -6.93 -6.36
N GLY A 87 -25.97 -8.05 -6.68
CA GLY A 87 -26.84 -8.84 -5.83
C GLY A 87 -25.97 -9.82 -5.08
N GLY A 88 -25.26 -9.34 -4.05
CA GLY A 88 -24.88 -10.24 -2.97
C GLY A 88 -23.48 -10.85 -3.02
N ILE A 89 -22.50 -10.24 -3.69
CA ILE A 89 -21.16 -10.28 -3.08
C ILE A 89 -21.34 -9.51 -1.78
N LYS A 90 -21.60 -10.23 -0.69
CA LYS A 90 -21.44 -9.70 0.67
C LYS A 90 -20.09 -9.00 0.58
N LYS A 91 -20.08 -7.67 0.65
CA LYS A 91 -18.86 -6.96 0.98
C LYS A 91 -18.35 -7.73 2.17
N PHE A 92 -17.31 -8.54 2.00
CA PHE A 92 -16.48 -8.95 3.09
C PHE A 92 -15.95 -7.63 3.59
N ARG A 93 -16.73 -7.01 4.49
CA ARG A 93 -16.26 -6.03 5.42
C ARG A 93 -15.26 -6.86 6.22
N LEU A 94 -14.03 -6.92 5.74
CA LEU A 94 -12.87 -7.12 6.58
C LEU A 94 -12.79 -5.87 7.46
N SER A 95 -13.80 -5.69 8.33
CA SER A 95 -13.88 -4.62 9.30
C SER A 95 -13.05 -5.02 10.50
N LYS A 96 -11.76 -5.27 10.27
CA LYS A 96 -10.79 -4.84 11.25
C LYS A 96 -10.63 -3.35 10.97
N GLN A 97 -11.54 -2.57 11.54
CA GLN A 97 -11.33 -1.13 11.68
C GLN A 97 -10.07 -0.97 12.50
N TYR A 98 -8.99 -0.55 11.86
CA TYR A 98 -7.79 -0.17 12.60
C TYR A 98 -8.08 1.21 13.20
N SER A 99 -8.40 1.22 14.49
CA SER A 99 -8.48 2.46 15.26
C SER A 99 -7.05 2.90 15.57
N CYS A 100 -6.67 4.09 15.11
CA CYS A 100 -5.39 4.66 15.52
C CYS A 100 -5.49 5.10 16.98
N GLU A 101 -4.74 4.46 17.90
CA GLU A 101 -4.74 4.80 19.33
C GLU A 101 -4.27 6.24 19.60
N ILE A 102 -3.51 6.82 18.66
CA ILE A 102 -2.94 8.18 18.79
C ILE A 102 -3.97 9.26 18.44
N CYS A 103 -4.85 9.03 17.47
CA CYS A 103 -5.79 10.06 16.99
C CYS A 103 -7.27 9.68 17.11
N GLY A 104 -7.61 8.45 17.50
CA GLY A 104 -8.98 7.98 17.71
C GLY A 104 -9.84 7.87 16.45
N LYS A 105 -9.26 8.05 15.25
CA LYS A 105 -10.00 8.00 13.98
C LYS A 105 -9.96 6.58 13.40
N ASN A 106 -11.10 6.16 12.84
CA ASN A 106 -11.26 4.89 12.13
C ASN A 106 -10.96 5.10 10.64
N TYR A 107 -9.97 4.39 10.12
CA TYR A 107 -9.58 4.51 8.71
C TYR A 107 -10.04 3.28 7.91
N SER A 108 -10.61 3.52 6.73
CA SER A 108 -10.97 2.47 5.77
C SER A 108 -9.79 2.22 4.82
N ARG A 109 -9.47 0.95 4.57
CA ARG A 109 -8.27 0.44 3.88
C ARG A 109 -8.13 0.86 2.40
N ALA A 110 -9.02 1.71 1.87
CA ALA A 110 -9.08 2.11 0.46
C ALA A 110 -7.95 3.07 0.02
N THR A 111 -7.13 3.57 0.95
CA THR A 111 -5.96 4.40 0.63
C THR A 111 -4.71 3.72 1.19
N ARG A 112 -3.95 3.03 0.33
CA ARG A 112 -2.60 2.50 0.62
C ARG A 112 -1.56 3.63 0.73
N GLN A 113 -1.80 4.59 1.62
CA GLN A 113 -0.77 5.50 2.13
C GLN A 113 -1.01 5.69 3.62
N PHE A 114 -0.59 4.70 4.41
CA PHE A 114 -0.53 4.82 5.85
C PHE A 114 0.73 5.59 6.23
N TYR A 115 0.65 6.91 6.15
CA TYR A 115 1.39 7.77 7.06
C TYR A 115 0.35 8.51 7.90
N CYS A 116 0.24 8.14 9.18
CA CYS A 116 -0.17 9.12 10.17
C CYS A 116 0.93 10.19 10.17
N ILE A 117 0.77 11.24 9.37
CA ILE A 117 1.65 12.41 9.38
C ILE A 117 1.15 13.33 10.51
N PRO A 118 1.65 13.15 11.74
CA PRO A 118 1.97 14.34 12.51
C PRO A 118 3.46 14.45 12.87
N GLN A 119 4.30 13.46 12.53
CA GLN A 119 5.73 13.50 12.93
C GLN A 119 6.73 13.99 11.86
N ILE A 120 6.41 13.93 10.57
CA ILE A 120 7.36 14.40 9.54
C ILE A 120 7.35 15.94 9.44
N LEU A 121 6.20 16.58 9.67
CA LEU A 121 6.13 18.04 9.72
C LEU A 121 6.84 18.61 10.97
N SER A 122 6.82 17.93 12.12
CA SER A 122 7.53 18.43 13.30
C SER A 122 9.06 18.38 13.13
N PHE A 123 9.59 17.35 12.46
CA PHE A 123 11.04 17.25 12.22
C PHE A 123 11.57 18.35 11.27
N SER A 124 10.81 18.66 10.21
CA SER A 124 11.17 19.74 9.29
C SER A 124 11.07 21.11 9.94
N PHE A 125 10.03 21.38 10.75
CA PHE A 125 9.87 22.66 11.44
C PHE A 125 10.94 22.89 12.52
N ILE A 126 11.31 21.86 13.29
CA ILE A 126 12.36 21.99 14.31
C ILE A 126 13.71 22.27 13.64
N SER A 127 14.05 21.53 12.59
CA SER A 127 15.31 21.74 11.85
C SER A 127 15.38 23.15 11.26
N PHE A 128 14.27 23.67 10.73
CA PHE A 128 14.19 25.01 10.17
C PHE A 128 14.34 26.11 11.25
N LEU A 129 13.74 25.91 12.43
CA LEU A 129 13.88 26.83 13.57
C LEU A 129 15.31 26.88 14.10
N TYR A 130 15.99 25.73 14.22
CA TYR A 130 17.40 25.69 14.63
C TYR A 130 18.31 26.43 13.65
N LEU A 131 18.05 26.29 12.34
CA LEU A 131 18.84 26.96 11.30
C LEU A 131 18.61 28.48 11.31
N LEU A 132 17.37 28.92 11.52
CA LEU A 132 17.02 30.34 11.68
C LEU A 132 17.68 30.97 12.92
N VAL A 133 17.65 30.29 14.06
CA VAL A 133 18.28 30.78 15.30
C VAL A 133 19.80 30.83 15.16
N GLY A 134 20.41 29.82 14.54
CA GLY A 134 21.85 29.81 14.25
C GLY A 134 22.27 30.97 13.35
N LEU A 135 21.48 31.29 12.33
CA LEU A 135 21.77 32.40 11.42
C LEU A 135 21.67 33.77 12.10
N GLN A 136 20.69 33.97 13.00
CA GLN A 136 20.56 35.21 13.79
C GLN A 136 21.75 35.41 14.74
N LEU A 137 22.22 34.34 15.39
CA LEU A 137 23.40 34.38 16.25
C LEU A 137 24.67 34.72 15.45
N LEU A 138 24.85 34.12 14.27
CA LEU A 138 26.02 34.43 13.44
C LEU A 138 26.06 35.91 13.05
N ASN A 139 24.89 36.47 12.70
CA ASN A 139 24.76 37.88 12.30
C ASN A 139 25.03 38.85 13.46
N THR A 140 24.59 38.52 14.68
CA THR A 140 24.91 39.31 15.88
C THR A 140 26.39 39.21 16.26
N PHE A 141 27.02 38.05 16.08
CA PHE A 141 28.48 37.91 16.29
C PHE A 141 29.30 38.73 15.29
N THR A 142 28.94 38.71 14.00
CA THR A 142 29.66 39.50 12.98
C THR A 142 29.53 41.01 13.19
N SER A 143 28.43 41.47 13.78
CA SER A 143 28.24 42.89 14.11
C SER A 143 28.94 43.33 15.41
N LEU A 144 29.17 42.41 16.35
CA LEU A 144 29.91 42.69 17.59
C LEU A 144 31.45 42.64 17.44
N LEU A 145 31.97 41.84 16.49
CA LEU A 145 33.41 41.74 16.23
C LEU A 145 34.13 43.09 15.99
N PRO A 146 33.61 44.03 15.17
CA PRO A 146 34.29 45.30 14.95
C PRO A 146 34.31 46.20 16.20
N GLY A 147 33.33 46.07 17.11
CA GLY A 147 33.27 46.86 18.35
C GLY A 147 34.30 46.42 19.40
N LEU A 148 34.57 45.11 19.50
CA LEU A 148 35.57 44.57 20.44
C LEU A 148 37.01 44.86 20.02
N CYS A 149 37.29 44.90 18.71
CA CYS A 149 38.62 45.29 18.21
C CYS A 149 38.99 46.74 18.58
N LEU A 150 38.02 47.66 18.62
CA LEU A 150 38.29 49.05 18.99
C LEU A 150 38.61 49.22 20.49
N LEU A 151 38.00 48.42 21.37
CA LEU A 151 38.29 48.46 22.81
C LEU A 151 39.68 47.88 23.14
N ALA A 152 40.12 46.85 22.41
CA ALA A 152 41.46 46.28 22.58
C ALA A 152 42.57 47.25 22.14
N PHE A 153 42.34 48.07 21.11
CA PHE A 153 43.33 49.05 20.63
C PHE A 153 43.41 50.34 21.46
N CYS A 154 42.38 50.69 22.23
CA CYS A 154 42.41 51.87 23.12
C CYS A 154 43.12 51.63 24.47
N SER A 155 43.51 50.39 24.76
CA SER A 155 44.10 49.98 26.05
C SER A 155 45.62 49.82 26.01
N LEU A 156 46.27 50.11 24.87
CA LEU A 156 47.71 50.02 24.64
C LEU A 156 48.30 51.42 24.41
#